data_AF-A0A2P5L7K2-F1
#
_entry.id   AF-A0A2P5L7K2-F1
#
_cell.length_a   1.000
_cell.length_b   1.000
_cell.length_c   1.000
_cell.angle_alpha   90.00
_cell.angle_beta   90.00
_cell.angle_gamma   90.00
#
_symmetry.space_group_name_H-M   'P 1'
#
loop_
_entity.id
_entity.type
_entity.pdbx_description
1 polymer ?
#
loop_
_entity_poly.entity_id
_entity_poly.type
_entity_poly.pdbx_seq_one_letter_code
_entity_poly.pdbx_strand_id
1 'polypeptide(L)'
;MGNICRSPTAEGVFAKLLKDTEAEHLFALDSAGTHAYHIGEQPDSRAQKAAAERGIELSHLKARKVSAEDFENFDYLLVMDDENYASLLAVCPEPHKPKIQYFLSYAPHLNTREVPDPYYGGKYGFERVLDLVEAASAGFFKAVVEPKQVM
;
A
#
# COMPACT_ATOMS: atom_id res chain seq x y z
N MET A 1 10.39 0.45 7.12
CA MET A 1 9.26 -0.51 7.15
C MET A 1 9.68 -1.87 6.59
N GLY A 2 9.28 -2.97 7.22
CA GLY A 2 9.66 -4.35 6.85
C GLY A 2 8.65 -5.17 6.04
N ASN A 3 7.59 -4.55 5.49
CA ASN A 3 6.64 -5.20 4.56
C ASN A 3 5.87 -6.41 5.11
N ILE A 4 5.50 -6.36 6.39
CA ILE A 4 4.64 -7.36 7.04
C ILE A 4 3.30 -6.82 7.52
N CYS A 5 3.03 -5.51 7.42
CA CYS A 5 1.78 -4.97 7.95
C CYS A 5 1.12 -3.99 6.99
N ARG A 6 1.55 -2.72 6.96
CA ARG A 6 0.86 -1.65 6.24
C ARG A 6 0.76 -1.89 4.73
N SER A 7 1.88 -2.19 4.06
CA SER A 7 1.87 -2.37 2.62
C SER A 7 1.29 -3.70 2.14
N PRO A 8 1.46 -4.87 2.81
CA PRO A 8 0.69 -6.06 2.43
C PRO A 8 -0.82 -5.87 2.67
N THR A 9 -1.21 -5.14 3.73
CA THR A 9 -2.62 -4.76 3.92
C THR A 9 -3.12 -3.91 2.75
N ALA A 10 -2.33 -2.94 2.26
CA ALA A 10 -2.68 -2.15 1.08
C ALA A 10 -2.83 -3.00 -0.19
N GLU A 11 -1.91 -3.93 -0.42
CA GLU A 11 -2.00 -4.87 -1.54
C GLU A 11 -3.27 -5.72 -1.48
N GLY A 12 -3.56 -6.35 -0.34
CA GLY A 12 -4.75 -7.19 -0.20
C GLY A 12 -6.06 -6.42 -0.29
N VAL A 13 -6.14 -5.22 0.30
CA VAL A 13 -7.32 -4.35 0.19
C VAL A 13 -7.54 -3.94 -1.26
N PHE A 14 -6.49 -3.49 -1.96
CA PHE A 14 -6.62 -3.04 -3.33
C PHE A 14 -6.92 -4.21 -4.28
N ALA A 15 -6.31 -5.38 -4.08
CA ALA A 15 -6.62 -6.59 -4.84
C ALA A 15 -8.09 -7.00 -4.68
N LYS A 16 -8.63 -6.93 -3.45
CA LYS A 16 -10.07 -7.15 -3.22
C LYS A 16 -10.92 -6.14 -3.98
N LEU A 17 -10.58 -4.86 -3.92
CA LEU A 17 -11.30 -3.81 -4.65
C LEU A 17 -11.30 -4.06 -6.16
N LEU A 18 -10.16 -4.44 -6.75
CA LEU A 18 -10.07 -4.77 -8.17
C LEU A 18 -10.98 -5.96 -8.52
N LYS A 19 -11.00 -7.00 -7.69
CA LYS A 19 -11.87 -8.15 -7.89
C LYS A 19 -13.35 -7.79 -7.81
N ASP A 20 -13.73 -6.99 -6.81
CA ASP A 20 -15.11 -6.57 -6.64
C ASP A 20 -15.59 -5.63 -7.77
N THR A 21 -14.66 -5.02 -8.50
CA THR A 21 -14.93 -4.13 -9.65
C THR A 21 -14.59 -4.74 -11.01
N GLU A 22 -14.24 -6.04 -11.05
CA GLU A 22 -13.82 -6.78 -12.25
C GLU A 22 -12.65 -6.11 -13.03
N ALA A 23 -11.80 -5.38 -12.31
CA ALA A 23 -10.71 -4.56 -12.84
C ALA A 23 -9.32 -5.19 -12.66
N GLU A 24 -9.23 -6.46 -12.25
CA GLU A 24 -7.93 -7.13 -12.00
C GLU A 24 -7.00 -7.11 -13.22
N HIS A 25 -7.58 -7.18 -14.43
CA HIS A 25 -6.85 -7.18 -15.69
C HIS A 25 -6.17 -5.84 -16.04
N LEU A 26 -6.49 -4.77 -15.32
CA LEU A 26 -5.93 -3.44 -15.55
C LEU A 26 -4.66 -3.16 -14.73
N PHE A 27 -4.36 -3.99 -13.73
CA PHE A 27 -3.28 -3.73 -12.78
C PHE A 27 -2.37 -4.93 -12.57
N ALA A 28 -1.07 -4.64 -12.46
CA ALA A 28 -0.13 -5.50 -11.76
C ALA A 28 0.07 -4.93 -10.34
N LEU A 29 -0.08 -5.76 -9.32
CA LEU A 29 0.04 -5.37 -7.91
C LEU A 29 1.17 -6.11 -7.23
N ASP A 30 1.80 -5.42 -6.29
CA ASP A 30 2.84 -5.96 -5.42
C ASP A 30 3.04 -5.00 -4.23
N SER A 31 3.72 -5.45 -3.18
CA SER A 31 4.15 -4.62 -2.08
C SER A 31 5.57 -4.95 -1.63
N ALA A 32 6.30 -3.94 -1.15
CA ALA A 32 7.70 -4.10 -0.77
C ALA A 32 8.07 -3.26 0.45
N GLY A 33 9.15 -3.67 1.12
CA GLY A 33 9.71 -3.03 2.31
C GLY A 33 10.93 -2.20 1.97
N THR A 34 11.13 -1.12 2.73
CA THR A 34 12.37 -0.34 2.64
C THR A 34 13.54 -1.04 3.34
N HIS A 35 13.23 -1.98 4.24
CA HIS A 35 14.19 -2.74 5.03
C HIS A 35 14.04 -4.25 4.80
N ALA A 36 15.13 -5.00 4.97
CA ALA A 36 15.21 -6.43 4.67
C ALA A 36 14.83 -7.36 5.86
N TYR A 37 14.27 -6.84 6.94
CA TYR A 37 14.18 -7.59 8.21
C TYR A 37 13.31 -8.86 8.14
N HIS A 38 12.30 -8.86 7.27
CA HIS A 38 11.28 -9.92 7.23
C HIS A 38 11.18 -10.62 5.87
N ILE A 39 12.21 -10.58 5.02
CA ILE A 39 12.13 -11.15 3.67
C ILE A 39 11.67 -12.62 3.74
N GLY A 40 10.61 -12.95 2.97
CA GLY A 40 10.00 -14.27 2.90
C GLY A 40 8.96 -14.58 3.98
N GLU A 41 8.83 -13.73 5.00
CA GLU A 41 7.81 -13.89 6.03
C GLU A 41 6.42 -13.54 5.49
N GLN A 42 5.39 -14.13 6.10
CA GLN A 42 4.02 -13.73 5.86
C GLN A 42 3.70 -12.41 6.58
N PRO A 43 2.62 -11.70 6.19
CA PRO A 43 2.15 -10.56 6.95
C PRO A 43 1.89 -10.91 8.43
N ASP A 44 1.99 -9.92 9.31
CA ASP A 44 1.74 -10.04 10.74
C ASP A 44 0.37 -10.69 10.98
N SER A 45 0.31 -11.70 11.84
CA SER A 45 -0.90 -12.48 12.07
C SER A 45 -2.07 -11.64 12.58
N ARG A 46 -1.82 -10.50 13.24
CA ARG A 46 -2.87 -9.56 13.67
C ARG A 46 -3.40 -8.74 12.51
N ALA A 47 -2.54 -8.36 11.55
CA ALA A 47 -2.98 -7.74 10.30
C ALA A 47 -3.80 -8.74 9.47
N GLN A 48 -3.35 -10.00 9.36
CA GLN A 48 -4.11 -11.06 8.71
C GLN A 48 -5.49 -11.24 9.36
N LYS A 49 -5.55 -11.29 10.69
CA LYS A 49 -6.81 -11.45 11.43
C LYS A 49 -7.77 -10.29 11.16
N ALA A 50 -7.32 -9.05 11.34
CA ALA A 50 -8.13 -7.86 11.11
C ALA A 50 -8.64 -7.79 9.66
N ALA A 51 -7.78 -8.10 8.68
CA ALA A 51 -8.14 -8.11 7.26
C ALA A 51 -9.15 -9.23 6.93
N ALA A 52 -9.00 -10.42 7.53
CA ALA A 52 -9.90 -11.55 7.33
C ALA A 52 -11.33 -11.25 7.82
N GLU A 53 -11.48 -10.46 8.89
CA GLU A 53 -12.80 -9.99 9.36
C GLU A 53 -13.52 -9.12 8.32
N ARG A 54 -12.78 -8.56 7.34
CA ARG A 54 -13.29 -7.78 6.19
C ARG A 54 -13.28 -8.57 4.87
N GLY A 55 -13.03 -9.88 4.94
CA GLY A 55 -12.99 -10.76 3.76
C GLY A 55 -11.74 -10.59 2.89
N ILE A 56 -10.64 -10.09 3.45
CA ILE A 56 -9.36 -9.89 2.76
C ILE A 56 -8.37 -10.96 3.22
N GLU A 57 -7.81 -11.70 2.26
CA GLU A 57 -6.80 -12.73 2.51
C GLU A 57 -5.40 -12.14 2.32
N LEU A 58 -4.53 -12.26 3.34
CA LEU A 58 -3.15 -11.74 3.31
C LEU A 58 -2.08 -12.83 3.46
N SER A 59 -2.41 -14.06 3.86
CA SER A 59 -1.42 -15.09 4.23
C SER A 59 -0.61 -15.63 3.04
N HIS A 60 -1.10 -15.47 1.82
CA HIS A 60 -0.37 -15.83 0.61
C HIS A 60 0.74 -14.84 0.25
N LEU A 61 0.68 -13.60 0.77
CA LEU A 61 1.67 -12.56 0.52
C LEU A 61 2.99 -12.87 1.22
N LYS A 62 4.08 -12.38 0.64
CA LYS A 62 5.44 -12.60 1.14
C LYS A 62 6.21 -11.31 1.17
N ALA A 63 6.76 -11.01 2.32
CA ALA A 63 7.53 -9.80 2.49
C ALA A 63 8.78 -9.83 1.60
N ARG A 64 9.05 -8.74 0.90
CA ARG A 64 10.26 -8.54 0.11
C ARG A 64 10.82 -7.14 0.34
N LYS A 65 12.06 -6.91 -0.07
CA LYS A 65 12.65 -5.57 -0.08
C LYS A 65 12.43 -4.92 -1.45
N VAL A 66 12.26 -3.60 -1.45
CA VAL A 66 12.28 -2.81 -2.69
C VAL A 66 13.63 -3.01 -3.40
N SER A 67 13.58 -3.18 -4.71
CA SER A 67 14.72 -3.34 -5.60
C SER A 67 14.86 -2.12 -6.52
N ALA A 68 15.98 -2.04 -7.25
CA ALA A 68 16.16 -0.98 -8.25
C ALA A 68 15.17 -1.11 -9.42
N GLU A 69 14.85 -2.36 -9.80
CA GLU A 69 13.93 -2.68 -10.89
C GLU A 69 12.49 -2.22 -10.58
N ASP A 70 12.11 -2.11 -9.30
CA ASP A 70 10.78 -1.62 -8.93
C ASP A 70 10.53 -0.18 -9.44
N PHE A 71 11.56 0.67 -9.50
CA PHE A 71 11.42 2.03 -10.02
C PHE A 71 11.12 2.08 -11.52
N GLU A 72 11.60 1.07 -12.25
CA GLU A 72 11.38 0.92 -13.68
C GLU A 72 10.02 0.26 -13.95
N ASN A 73 9.72 -0.82 -13.24
CA ASN A 73 8.60 -1.72 -13.52
C ASN A 73 7.23 -1.21 -13.06
N PHE A 74 7.17 -0.38 -12.02
CA PHE A 74 5.89 0.13 -11.48
C PHE A 74 5.64 1.57 -11.93
N ASP A 75 4.39 1.88 -12.29
CA ASP A 75 3.97 3.25 -12.65
C ASP A 75 3.74 4.12 -11.40
N TYR A 76 3.32 3.49 -10.29
CA TYR A 76 3.02 4.14 -9.03
C TYR A 76 3.74 3.44 -7.88
N LEU A 77 4.44 4.21 -7.06
CA LEU A 77 5.11 3.76 -5.85
C LEU A 77 4.47 4.46 -4.65
N LEU A 78 3.52 3.78 -4.02
CA LEU A 78 2.66 4.37 -2.98
C LEU A 78 3.24 4.12 -1.58
N VAL A 79 3.79 5.16 -0.96
CA VAL A 79 4.44 5.08 0.35
C VAL A 79 3.47 5.30 1.51
N MET A 80 3.76 4.65 2.64
CA MET A 80 2.88 4.66 3.82
C MET A 80 3.15 5.82 4.76
N ASP A 81 4.38 6.34 4.83
CA ASP A 81 4.81 7.39 5.76
C ASP A 81 6.00 8.20 5.20
N ASP A 82 6.41 9.24 5.92
CA ASP A 82 7.54 10.11 5.55
C ASP A 82 8.88 9.36 5.54
N GLU A 83 9.08 8.38 6.43
CA GLU A 83 10.31 7.58 6.45
C GLU A 83 10.45 6.72 5.20
N ASN A 84 9.35 6.15 4.72
CA ASN A 84 9.27 5.36 3.50
C ASN A 84 9.53 6.26 2.30
N TYR A 85 8.91 7.44 2.27
CA TYR A 85 9.14 8.45 1.23
C TYR A 85 10.62 8.84 1.14
N ALA A 86 11.23 9.22 2.26
CA ALA A 86 12.63 9.60 2.32
C ALA A 86 13.55 8.45 1.92
N SER A 87 13.26 7.23 2.37
CA SER A 87 14.04 6.02 2.04
C SER A 87 14.02 5.73 0.53
N LEU A 88 12.84 5.81 -0.12
CA LEU A 88 12.73 5.59 -1.56
C LEU A 88 13.40 6.72 -2.34
N LEU A 89 13.17 7.98 -1.97
CA LEU A 89 13.80 9.13 -2.63
C LEU A 89 15.33 9.10 -2.61
N ALA A 90 15.92 8.57 -1.53
CA ALA A 90 17.37 8.48 -1.37
C ALA A 90 18.02 7.52 -2.38
N VAL A 91 17.28 6.53 -2.88
CA VAL A 91 17.81 5.49 -3.78
C VAL A 91 17.17 5.49 -5.17
N CYS A 92 16.09 6.24 -5.37
CA CYS A 92 15.37 6.33 -6.64
C CYS A 92 16.12 7.20 -7.67
N PRO A 93 16.35 6.70 -8.90
CA PRO A 93 16.87 7.52 -9.99
C PRO A 93 15.95 8.72 -10.31
N GLU A 94 16.54 9.87 -10.64
CA GLU A 94 15.81 11.14 -10.90
C GLU A 94 14.58 10.99 -11.82
N PRO A 95 14.63 10.28 -12.97
CA PRO A 95 13.48 10.16 -13.86
C PRO A 95 12.26 9.45 -13.23
N HIS A 96 12.47 8.64 -12.20
CA HIS A 96 11.42 7.83 -11.56
C HIS A 96 10.87 8.46 -10.28
N LYS A 97 11.51 9.50 -9.73
CA LYS A 97 11.05 10.17 -8.51
C LYS A 97 9.60 10.64 -8.54
N PRO A 98 9.04 11.16 -9.67
CA PRO A 98 7.64 11.55 -9.75
C PRO A 98 6.63 10.40 -9.53
N LYS A 99 7.06 9.14 -9.68
CA LYS A 99 6.22 7.96 -9.42
C LYS A 99 5.98 7.72 -7.92
N ILE A 100 6.84 8.26 -7.06
CA ILE A 100 6.76 8.07 -5.60
C ILE A 100 5.75 9.06 -5.03
N GLN A 101 4.67 8.54 -4.44
CA GLN A 101 3.57 9.34 -3.93
C GLN A 101 3.10 8.80 -2.59
N TYR A 102 2.59 9.67 -1.72
CA TYR A 102 1.96 9.24 -0.46
C TYR A 102 0.66 8.53 -0.77
N PHE A 103 0.44 7.36 -0.19
CA PHE A 103 -0.79 6.61 -0.44
C PHE A 103 -2.03 7.40 0.00
N LEU A 104 -1.96 8.06 1.16
CA LEU A 104 -3.08 8.87 1.66
C LEU A 104 -3.32 10.18 0.91
N SER A 105 -2.48 10.52 -0.08
CA SER A 105 -2.80 11.63 -1.00
C SER A 105 -4.07 11.36 -1.80
N TYR A 106 -4.45 10.08 -1.96
CA TYR A 106 -5.69 9.65 -2.59
C TYR A 106 -6.91 9.64 -1.65
N ALA A 107 -6.75 9.99 -0.37
CA ALA A 107 -7.84 10.14 0.59
C ALA A 107 -7.72 11.46 1.39
N PRO A 108 -7.75 12.64 0.72
CA PRO A 108 -7.44 13.93 1.36
C PRO A 108 -8.39 14.31 2.49
N HIS A 109 -9.64 13.80 2.47
CA HIS A 109 -10.64 14.04 3.51
C HIS A 109 -10.26 13.50 4.89
N LEU A 110 -9.29 12.58 4.97
CA LEU A 110 -8.79 12.02 6.23
C LEU A 110 -7.87 12.97 7.00
N ASN A 111 -7.42 14.07 6.38
CA ASN A 111 -6.53 15.08 6.98
C ASN A 111 -5.27 14.49 7.64
N THR A 112 -4.75 13.40 7.08
CA THR A 112 -3.47 12.79 7.47
C THR A 112 -2.72 12.37 6.21
N ARG A 113 -1.38 12.44 6.26
CA ARG A 113 -0.52 12.03 5.16
C ARG A 113 0.03 10.61 5.34
N GLU A 114 0.02 10.10 6.56
CA GLU A 114 0.67 8.83 6.92
C GLU A 114 -0.33 7.77 7.39
N VAL A 115 -0.05 6.54 7.01
CA VAL A 115 -0.60 5.33 7.60
C VAL A 115 0.27 4.97 8.81
N PRO A 116 -0.23 5.17 10.04
CA PRO A 116 0.56 4.99 11.24
C PRO A 116 0.97 3.53 11.42
N ASP A 117 2.11 3.31 12.05
CA ASP A 117 2.52 1.97 12.41
C ASP A 117 1.55 1.39 13.47
N PRO A 118 0.87 0.26 13.19
CA PRO A 118 -0.25 -0.21 14.00
C PRO A 118 0.17 -0.69 15.39
N TYR A 119 1.46 -0.95 15.62
CA TYR A 119 1.98 -1.41 16.90
C TYR A 119 1.84 -0.32 17.98
N TYR A 120 1.75 0.96 17.60
CA TYR A 120 1.51 2.08 18.52
C TYR A 120 0.02 2.40 18.72
N GLY A 121 -0.88 1.76 17.97
CA GLY A 121 -2.32 2.02 18.00
C GLY A 121 -3.11 1.25 19.08
N GLY A 122 -2.42 0.51 19.96
CA GLY A 122 -3.06 -0.34 20.96
C GLY A 122 -3.97 -1.39 20.31
N LYS A 123 -5.15 -1.65 20.91
CA LYS A 123 -6.08 -2.68 20.43
C LYS A 123 -6.71 -2.41 19.06
N TYR A 124 -6.66 -1.17 18.56
CA TYR A 124 -7.34 -0.77 17.31
C TYR A 124 -6.36 -0.33 16.20
N GLY A 125 -5.05 -0.53 16.39
CA GLY A 125 -4.05 -0.09 15.42
C GLY A 125 -4.25 -0.70 14.04
N PHE A 126 -4.53 -2.01 13.97
CA PHE A 126 -4.72 -2.75 12.72
C PHE A 126 -6.01 -2.34 12.00
N GLU A 127 -7.12 -2.15 12.74
CA GLU A 127 -8.38 -1.64 12.16
C GLU A 127 -8.21 -0.24 11.59
N ARG A 128 -7.51 0.64 12.32
CA ARG A 128 -7.22 1.99 11.83
C ARG A 128 -6.39 1.96 10.54
N VAL A 129 -5.42 1.06 10.43
CA VAL A 129 -4.65 0.90 9.19
C VAL A 129 -5.58 0.47 8.06
N LEU A 130 -6.46 -0.51 8.27
CA LEU A 130 -7.43 -0.94 7.27
C LEU A 130 -8.35 0.21 6.83
N ASP A 131 -8.90 0.99 7.75
CA ASP A 131 -9.79 2.13 7.43
C ASP A 131 -9.10 3.15 6.51
N LEU A 132 -7.85 3.51 6.84
CA LEU A 132 -7.07 4.46 6.05
C LEU A 132 -6.72 3.89 4.67
N VAL A 133 -6.35 2.61 4.63
CA VAL A 133 -5.96 1.89 3.41
C VAL A 133 -7.15 1.68 2.48
N GLU A 134 -8.34 1.37 2.99
CA GLU A 134 -9.56 1.23 2.19
C GLU A 134 -9.97 2.55 1.55
N ALA A 135 -9.95 3.64 2.33
CA ALA A 135 -10.25 4.98 1.82
C ALA A 135 -9.26 5.41 0.72
N ALA A 136 -7.96 5.19 0.94
CA ALA A 136 -6.93 5.52 -0.05
C ALA A 136 -6.99 4.61 -1.29
N SER A 137 -7.25 3.31 -1.12
CA SER A 137 -7.48 2.35 -2.22
C SER A 137 -8.62 2.80 -3.13
N ALA A 138 -9.76 3.16 -2.54
CA ALA A 138 -10.92 3.62 -3.30
C ALA A 138 -10.64 4.93 -4.05
N GLY A 139 -9.94 5.86 -3.42
CA GLY A 139 -9.53 7.12 -4.07
C GLY A 139 -8.52 6.92 -5.18
N PHE A 140 -7.54 6.04 -4.98
CA PHE A 140 -6.52 5.71 -5.98
C PHE A 140 -7.16 5.07 -7.20
N PHE A 141 -8.02 4.06 -6.99
CA PHE A 141 -8.76 3.41 -8.07
C PHE A 141 -9.50 4.41 -8.95
N LYS A 142 -10.27 5.33 -8.34
CA LYS A 142 -10.98 6.38 -9.09
C LYS A 142 -10.02 7.28 -9.86
N ALA A 143 -8.94 7.72 -9.24
CA ALA A 143 -8.00 8.64 -9.85
C ALA A 143 -7.32 8.05 -11.11
N VAL A 144 -7.09 6.74 -11.15
CA VAL A 144 -6.34 6.09 -12.23
C VAL A 144 -7.19 5.30 -13.22
N VAL A 145 -8.40 4.86 -12.84
CA VAL A 145 -9.34 4.15 -13.73
C VAL A 145 -10.39 5.09 -14.34
N GLU A 146 -10.80 6.13 -13.63
CA GLU A 146 -11.79 7.11 -14.13
C GLU A 146 -11.23 8.34 -14.88
N PRO A 147 -9.93 8.46 -15.30
CA PRO A 147 -9.51 9.66 -16.01
C PRO A 147 -9.93 9.61 -17.48
N LYS A 148 -11.22 9.91 -17.72
CA LYS A 148 -11.76 10.77 -18.80
C LYS A 148 -13.29 10.89 -18.68
N GLN A 149 -13.74 11.76 -17.79
CA GLN A 149 -14.92 12.56 -18.08
C GLN A 149 -14.68 13.99 -17.58
N VAL A 150 -14.87 14.97 -18.50
CA VAL A 150 -14.88 16.43 -18.29
C VAL A 150 -13.48 17.08 -18.37
N MET A 151 -13.14 17.97 -19.32
CA MET A 151 -13.93 18.85 -20.21
C MET A 151 -13.54 18.70 -21.69
#